data_AF-A0A378CDH7-F1
#
_entry.id   AF-A0A378CDH7-F1
#
_cell.length_a   1.000
_cell.length_b   1.000
_cell.length_c   1.000
_cell.angle_alpha   90.00
_cell.angle_beta   90.00
_cell.angle_gamma   90.00
#
_symmetry.space_group_name_H-M   'P 1'
#
loop_
_entity.id
_entity.type
_entity.pdbx_description
1 polymer ?
#
loop_
_entity_poly.entity_id
_entity_poly.type
_entity_poly.pdbx_seq_one_letter_code
_entity_poly.pdbx_strand_id
1 'polypeptide(L)'
;MSSCAFMTQRFEPYPSVSDFSDRGRGVKIIGYIAIAIGIIFAVSALFMDVTVAAGDGYRVNNLGLMSSRQNYMIFGGFVAIAGLIITLVGDKFKASATSVKCPYCAELINSEAVKCKHCGSEITPIALPEPKYNGTQIAWDRVLILIGGIVAVALLFGAMHD
;
A
#
# COMPACT_ATOMS: atom_id res chain seq x y z
N MET A 1 -41.26 -25.60 35.58
CA MET A 1 -40.10 -24.76 35.92
C MET A 1 -39.04 -25.02 34.87
N SER A 2 -39.00 -24.16 33.85
CA SER A 2 -38.13 -24.28 32.68
C SER A 2 -37.17 -23.10 32.73
N SER A 3 -35.92 -23.34 33.12
CA SER A 3 -34.90 -22.29 33.15
C SER A 3 -33.53 -22.85 32.79
N CYS A 4 -32.89 -22.16 31.85
CA CYS A 4 -31.45 -21.99 31.72
C CYS A 4 -30.64 -23.20 31.26
N ALA A 5 -30.92 -23.71 30.06
CA ALA A 5 -29.85 -24.24 29.22
C ALA A 5 -29.41 -23.13 28.25
N PHE A 6 -28.49 -22.31 28.78
CA PHE A 6 -27.73 -21.27 28.11
C PHE A 6 -27.09 -21.87 26.86
N MET A 7 -27.74 -21.67 25.71
CA MET A 7 -27.26 -22.13 24.41
C MET A 7 -26.05 -21.27 24.07
N THR A 8 -24.86 -21.83 24.30
CA THR A 8 -23.57 -21.28 23.89
C THR A 8 -23.51 -21.24 22.37
N GLN A 9 -24.11 -20.21 21.78
CA GLN A 9 -23.79 -19.79 20.42
C GLN A 9 -22.29 -19.49 20.41
N ARG A 10 -21.51 -20.37 19.76
CA ARG A 10 -20.15 -20.07 19.34
C ARG A 10 -20.23 -18.86 18.43
N PHE A 11 -20.05 -17.67 18.98
CA PHE A 11 -19.72 -16.48 18.21
C PHE A 11 -18.35 -16.75 17.58
N GLU A 12 -18.33 -17.22 16.34
CA GLU A 12 -17.13 -17.12 15.51
C GLU A 12 -16.72 -15.65 15.49
N PRO A 13 -15.46 -15.32 15.81
CA PRO A 13 -15.04 -13.94 15.99
C PRO A 13 -15.22 -13.23 14.65
N TYR A 14 -16.06 -12.19 14.65
CA TYR A 14 -16.15 -11.24 13.55
C TYR A 14 -14.71 -10.78 13.20
N PRO A 15 -14.29 -10.72 11.93
CA PRO A 15 -12.97 -10.23 11.61
C PRO A 15 -12.87 -8.81 12.18
N SER A 16 -12.05 -8.66 13.21
CA SER A 16 -11.92 -7.41 13.95
C SER A 16 -11.51 -6.31 12.96
N VAL A 17 -12.12 -5.14 13.07
CA VAL A 17 -11.82 -3.94 12.24
C VAL A 17 -10.32 -3.61 12.15
N SER A 18 -9.52 -4.07 13.10
CA SER A 18 -8.05 -4.05 13.09
C SER A 18 -7.42 -4.82 11.92
N ASP A 19 -7.93 -5.98 11.56
CA ASP A 19 -7.35 -6.86 10.52
C ASP A 19 -7.48 -6.23 9.11
N PHE A 20 -8.61 -5.56 8.87
CA PHE A 20 -8.83 -4.82 7.63
C PHE A 20 -8.00 -3.52 7.55
N SER A 21 -7.80 -2.85 8.69
CA SER A 21 -6.88 -1.71 8.81
C SER A 21 -5.42 -2.11 8.61
N ASP A 22 -5.02 -3.32 9.01
CA ASP A 22 -3.69 -3.89 8.74
C ASP A 22 -3.48 -4.27 7.27
N ARG A 23 -4.49 -4.83 6.59
CA ARG A 23 -4.42 -5.14 5.15
C ARG A 23 -4.20 -3.89 4.29
N GLY A 24 -4.91 -2.80 4.60
CA GLY A 24 -4.76 -1.50 3.92
C GLY A 24 -3.42 -0.80 4.20
N ARG A 25 -2.79 -1.07 5.35
CA ARG A 25 -1.43 -0.57 5.66
C ARG A 25 -0.36 -1.33 4.90
N GLY A 26 -0.52 -2.65 4.72
CA GLY A 26 0.39 -3.49 3.95
C GLY A 26 0.53 -3.05 2.48
N VAL A 27 -0.58 -2.79 1.79
CA VAL A 27 -0.57 -2.38 0.37
C VAL A 27 0.12 -1.04 0.13
N LYS A 28 0.02 -0.09 1.07
CA LYS A 28 0.72 1.20 0.99
C LYS A 28 2.22 1.05 1.18
N ILE A 29 2.65 0.19 2.10
CA ILE A 29 4.08 -0.11 2.32
C ILE A 29 4.69 -0.68 1.05
N ILE A 30 4.00 -1.60 0.37
CA ILE A 30 4.43 -2.16 -0.92
C ILE A 30 4.55 -1.05 -1.98
N GLY A 31 3.57 -0.13 -2.05
CA GLY A 31 3.62 1.00 -2.96
C GLY A 31 4.80 1.94 -2.70
N TYR A 32 5.10 2.26 -1.44
CA TYR A 32 6.27 3.06 -1.09
C TYR A 32 7.61 2.39 -1.44
N ILE A 33 7.72 1.08 -1.23
CA ILE A 33 8.91 0.30 -1.61
C ILE A 33 9.09 0.34 -3.14
N ALA A 34 8.01 0.16 -3.91
CA ALA A 34 8.06 0.27 -5.36
C ALA A 34 8.50 1.66 -5.84
N ILE A 35 8.00 2.74 -5.22
CA ILE A 35 8.45 4.11 -5.51
C ILE A 35 9.95 4.27 -5.22
N ALA A 36 10.42 3.80 -4.07
CA ALA A 36 11.83 3.89 -3.69
C ALA A 36 12.73 3.16 -4.71
N ILE A 37 12.35 1.95 -5.13
CA ILE A 37 13.06 1.18 -6.16
C ILE A 37 13.06 1.95 -7.49
N GLY A 38 11.91 2.46 -7.94
CA GLY A 38 11.82 3.23 -9.20
C GLY A 38 12.70 4.48 -9.21
N ILE A 39 12.77 5.20 -8.08
CA ILE A 39 13.65 6.36 -7.90
C ILE A 39 15.12 5.95 -7.96
N ILE A 40 15.52 4.86 -7.31
CA ILE A 40 16.90 4.36 -7.33
C ILE A 40 17.34 4.04 -8.77
N PHE A 41 16.50 3.37 -9.56
CA PHE A 41 16.77 3.09 -10.97
C PHE A 41 16.87 4.35 -11.83
N ALA A 42 16.04 5.36 -11.57
CA ALA A 42 16.13 6.63 -12.28
C ALA A 42 17.43 7.40 -11.94
N VAL A 43 17.80 7.41 -10.66
CA VAL A 43 19.01 8.06 -10.17
C VAL A 43 20.26 7.39 -10.73
N SER A 44 20.34 6.05 -10.70
CA SER A 44 21.48 5.32 -11.28
C SER A 44 21.63 5.57 -12.79
N ALA A 45 20.51 5.68 -13.52
CA ALA A 45 20.53 6.05 -14.93
C ALA A 45 21.04 7.49 -15.16
N LEU A 46 20.74 8.43 -14.25
CA LEU A 46 21.27 9.79 -14.36
C LEU A 46 22.80 9.85 -14.23
N PHE A 47 23.39 8.95 -13.45
CA PHE A 47 24.84 8.88 -13.24
C PHE A 47 25.60 8.05 -14.27
N MET A 48 24.92 7.35 -15.19
CA MET A 48 25.61 6.58 -16.22
C MET A 48 26.24 7.51 -17.27
N ASP A 49 27.58 7.49 -17.37
CA ASP A 49 28.30 8.16 -18.45
C ASP A 49 27.96 7.48 -19.78
N VAL A 50 27.61 8.30 -20.76
CA VAL A 50 27.14 7.90 -22.09
C VAL A 50 28.19 8.19 -23.16
N THR A 51 29.35 8.66 -22.74
CA THR A 51 30.44 9.10 -23.60
C THR A 51 31.60 8.12 -23.54
N VAL A 52 32.16 7.79 -24.70
CA VAL A 52 33.39 7.00 -24.82
C VAL A 52 34.43 7.82 -25.56
N ALA A 53 35.72 7.60 -25.28
CA ALA A 53 36.79 8.27 -26.01
C ALA A 53 36.86 7.70 -27.43
N ALA A 54 36.59 8.54 -28.44
CA ALA A 54 36.95 8.25 -29.82
C ALA A 54 38.37 8.79 -30.08
N GLY A 55 39.05 8.21 -31.07
CA GLY A 55 40.39 8.63 -31.47
C GLY A 55 40.48 10.15 -31.68
N ASP A 56 41.67 10.71 -31.40
CA ASP A 56 42.00 12.14 -31.38
C ASP A 56 41.39 12.98 -30.24
N GLY A 57 40.94 12.35 -29.15
CA GLY A 57 40.55 13.06 -27.92
C GLY A 57 39.13 13.62 -27.95
N TYR A 58 38.39 13.37 -29.03
CA TYR A 58 36.97 13.71 -29.11
C TYR A 58 36.14 12.69 -28.32
N ARG A 59 35.30 13.18 -27.41
CA ARG A 59 34.28 12.34 -26.78
C ARG A 59 33.07 12.29 -27.70
N VAL A 60 32.69 11.09 -28.10
CA VAL A 60 31.48 10.86 -28.87
C VAL A 60 30.48 10.11 -28.00
N ASN A 61 29.22 10.51 -28.08
CA ASN A 61 28.15 9.85 -27.34
C ASN A 61 27.87 8.51 -27.99
N ASN A 62 28.02 7.42 -27.23
CA ASN A 62 27.73 6.09 -27.74
C ASN A 62 26.21 5.91 -27.80
N LEU A 63 25.67 5.67 -29.00
CA LEU A 63 24.24 5.42 -29.22
C LEU A 63 23.72 4.22 -28.40
N GLY A 64 24.55 3.18 -28.24
CA GLY A 64 24.20 2.00 -27.44
C GLY A 64 24.22 2.28 -25.94
N LEU A 65 25.16 3.11 -25.46
CA LEU A 65 25.25 3.49 -24.05
C LEU A 65 24.14 4.48 -23.67
N MET A 66 23.74 5.35 -24.59
CA MET A 66 22.55 6.20 -24.48
C MET A 66 21.26 5.38 -24.41
N SER A 67 21.14 4.31 -25.21
CA SER A 67 19.97 3.41 -25.19
C SER A 67 19.83 2.68 -23.85
N SER A 68 20.94 2.16 -23.31
CA SER A 68 20.95 1.55 -21.97
C SER A 68 20.48 2.54 -20.89
N ARG A 69 20.91 3.80 -20.96
CA ARG A 69 20.47 4.86 -20.02
C ARG A 69 18.97 5.07 -20.08
N GLN A 70 18.45 5.11 -21.30
CA GLN A 70 17.03 5.31 -21.57
C GLN A 70 16.19 4.14 -21.06
N ASN A 71 16.68 2.90 -21.21
CA ASN A 71 15.98 1.70 -20.73
C ASN A 71 15.82 1.69 -19.20
N TYR A 72 16.86 2.09 -18.45
CA TYR A 72 16.78 2.20 -17.00
C TYR A 72 15.86 3.35 -16.55
N MET A 73 15.87 4.49 -17.24
CA MET A 73 14.93 5.60 -17.00
C MET A 73 13.48 5.19 -17.25
N ILE A 74 13.21 4.48 -18.34
CA ILE A 74 11.86 4.02 -18.69
C ILE A 74 11.38 3.00 -17.65
N PHE A 75 12.20 2.00 -17.30
CA PHE A 75 11.85 1.00 -16.31
C PHE A 75 11.63 1.60 -14.91
N GLY A 76 12.54 2.48 -14.46
CA GLY A 76 12.40 3.18 -13.18
C GLY A 76 11.13 4.05 -13.12
N GLY A 77 10.80 4.74 -14.23
CA GLY A 77 9.58 5.52 -14.37
C GLY A 77 8.30 4.68 -14.24
N PHE A 78 8.22 3.55 -14.95
CA PHE A 78 7.07 2.65 -14.86
C PHE A 78 6.87 2.10 -13.45
N VAL A 79 7.96 1.68 -12.79
CA VAL A 79 7.92 1.14 -11.43
C VAL A 79 7.50 2.22 -10.42
N ALA A 80 8.00 3.45 -10.56
CA ALA A 80 7.62 4.58 -9.71
C ALA A 80 6.14 4.95 -9.88
N ILE A 81 5.64 5.00 -11.13
CA ILE A 81 4.23 5.28 -11.44
C ILE A 81 3.33 4.18 -10.89
N ALA A 82 3.70 2.91 -11.05
CA ALA A 82 2.94 1.79 -10.48
C ALA A 82 2.88 1.87 -8.94
N GLY A 83 4.00 2.17 -8.28
CA GLY A 83 4.04 2.39 -6.83
C GLY A 83 3.17 3.56 -6.38
N LEU A 84 3.16 4.67 -7.13
CA LEU A 84 2.29 5.82 -6.88
C LEU A 84 0.81 5.43 -7.00
N ILE A 85 0.42 4.69 -8.03
CA ILE A 85 -0.97 4.23 -8.20
C ILE A 85 -1.38 3.32 -7.02
N ILE A 86 -0.53 2.38 -6.60
CA ILE A 86 -0.81 1.49 -5.47
C ILE A 86 -1.02 2.27 -4.16
N THR A 87 -0.18 3.28 -3.89
CA THR A 87 -0.34 4.12 -2.69
C THR A 87 -1.62 4.95 -2.70
N LEU A 88 -2.02 5.50 -3.86
CA LEU A 88 -3.20 6.34 -4.00
C LEU A 88 -4.52 5.54 -4.00
N VAL A 89 -4.52 4.35 -4.62
CA VAL A 89 -5.73 3.52 -4.74
C VAL A 89 -5.92 2.61 -3.51
N GLY A 90 -4.88 2.33 -2.74
CA GLY A 90 -4.95 1.48 -1.54
C GLY A 90 -5.97 1.91 -0.48
N ASP A 91 -6.31 3.20 -0.42
CA ASP A 91 -7.36 3.71 0.47
C ASP A 91 -8.78 3.52 -0.07
N LYS A 92 -8.94 3.45 -1.39
CA LYS A 92 -10.24 3.30 -2.05
C LYS A 92 -10.81 1.89 -1.89
N PHE A 93 -9.97 0.91 -1.57
CA PHE A 93 -10.38 -0.45 -1.25
C PHE A 93 -10.94 -0.61 0.18
N LYS A 94 -11.00 0.46 0.99
CA LYS A 94 -11.45 0.37 2.39
C LYS A 94 -12.96 0.28 2.62
N ALA A 95 -13.80 0.33 1.59
CA ALA A 95 -15.24 0.32 1.81
C ALA A 95 -15.94 -0.44 0.70
N SER A 96 -16.25 -1.71 0.98
CA SER A 96 -17.56 -2.28 0.68
C SER A 96 -17.55 -3.75 1.12
N ALA A 97 -18.69 -4.21 1.64
CA ALA A 97 -18.98 -5.59 2.05
C ALA A 97 -18.42 -6.04 3.40
N THR A 98 -18.81 -5.35 4.47
CA THR A 98 -19.01 -6.03 5.75
C THR A 98 -20.48 -6.48 5.81
N SER A 99 -20.82 -7.59 5.14
CA SER A 99 -22.14 -8.21 5.23
C SER A 99 -22.19 -9.12 6.46
N VAL A 100 -23.05 -8.80 7.43
CA VAL A 100 -23.27 -9.61 8.63
C VAL A 100 -24.41 -10.61 8.38
N LYS A 101 -24.36 -11.79 8.98
CA LYS A 101 -25.54 -12.68 9.01
C LYS A 101 -26.50 -12.20 10.09
N CYS A 102 -27.79 -12.15 9.76
CA CYS A 102 -28.84 -11.87 10.72
C CYS A 102 -28.91 -12.99 11.79
N PRO A 103 -28.89 -12.69 13.10
CA PRO A 103 -28.96 -13.71 14.16
C PRO A 103 -30.32 -14.40 14.26
N TYR A 104 -31.37 -13.86 13.63
CA TYR A 104 -32.74 -14.36 13.70
C TYR A 104 -33.15 -15.23 12.51
N CYS A 105 -32.66 -14.90 11.30
CA CYS A 105 -33.04 -15.59 10.07
C CYS A 105 -31.86 -16.12 9.26
N ALA A 106 -30.63 -15.95 9.74
CA ALA A 106 -29.37 -16.37 9.12
C ALA A 106 -29.05 -15.78 7.72
N GLU A 107 -29.94 -14.93 7.18
CA GLU A 107 -29.77 -14.27 5.90
C GLU A 107 -28.70 -13.16 5.96
N LEU A 108 -28.02 -12.91 4.83
CA LEU A 108 -26.99 -11.88 4.71
C LEU A 108 -27.65 -10.49 4.67
N ILE A 109 -27.25 -9.62 5.61
CA ILE A 109 -27.74 -8.24 5.73
C ILE A 109 -26.56 -7.26 5.81
N ASN A 110 -26.86 -5.97 5.64
CA ASN A 110 -25.85 -4.93 5.75
C ASN A 110 -25.42 -4.73 7.21
N SER A 111 -24.14 -4.47 7.48
CA SER A 111 -23.61 -4.29 8.85
C SER A 111 -24.20 -3.09 9.58
N GLU A 112 -24.68 -2.11 8.84
CA GLU A 112 -25.35 -0.91 9.36
C GLU A 112 -26.88 -1.08 9.49
N ALA A 113 -27.42 -2.26 9.18
CA ALA A 113 -28.86 -2.48 9.21
C ALA A 113 -29.40 -2.57 10.64
N VAL A 114 -30.18 -1.56 11.05
CA VAL A 114 -30.94 -1.55 12.31
C VAL A 114 -32.14 -2.51 12.27
N LYS A 115 -32.63 -2.83 11.07
CA LYS A 115 -33.76 -3.74 10.86
C LYS A 115 -33.48 -4.68 9.69
N CYS A 116 -33.71 -5.98 9.90
CA CYS A 116 -33.53 -6.98 8.85
C CYS A 116 -34.63 -6.87 7.79
N LYS A 117 -34.24 -6.83 6.50
CA LYS A 117 -35.20 -6.82 5.37
C LYS A 117 -35.96 -8.14 5.18
N HIS A 118 -35.41 -9.25 5.68
CA HIS A 118 -35.95 -10.59 5.43
C HIS A 118 -36.92 -11.05 6.51
N CYS A 119 -36.59 -10.83 7.78
CA CYS A 119 -37.45 -11.24 8.91
C CYS A 119 -38.05 -10.08 9.69
N GLY A 120 -37.66 -8.83 9.41
CA GLY A 120 -38.20 -7.66 10.09
C GLY A 120 -37.78 -7.49 11.54
N SER A 121 -36.92 -8.37 12.08
CA SER A 121 -36.40 -8.23 13.45
C SER A 121 -35.47 -7.02 13.54
N GLU A 122 -35.50 -6.40 14.72
CA GLU A 122 -34.60 -5.31 15.07
C GLU A 122 -33.24 -5.91 15.44
N ILE A 123 -32.19 -5.35 14.87
CA ILE A 123 -30.81 -5.81 15.05
C ILE A 123 -30.03 -4.61 15.54
N THR A 124 -29.33 -4.78 16.64
CA THR A 124 -28.45 -3.75 17.16
C THR A 124 -27.33 -3.55 16.14
N PRO A 125 -27.26 -2.40 15.45
CA PRO A 125 -26.16 -2.14 14.54
C PRO A 125 -24.87 -2.17 15.36
N ILE A 126 -23.88 -2.92 14.89
CA ILE A 126 -22.55 -2.83 15.45
C ILE A 126 -22.04 -1.46 15.03
N ALA A 127 -22.16 -0.49 15.93
CA ALA A 127 -21.50 0.80 15.78
C ALA A 127 -20.01 0.50 15.70
N LEU A 128 -19.49 0.48 14.48
CA LEU A 128 -18.05 0.35 14.27
C LEU A 128 -17.42 1.48 15.08
N PRO A 129 -16.47 1.18 15.97
CA PRO A 129 -15.79 2.23 16.71
C PRO A 129 -15.23 3.20 15.68
N GLU A 130 -15.66 4.46 15.75
CA GLU A 130 -15.22 5.47 14.79
C GLU A 130 -13.69 5.45 14.77
N PRO A 131 -13.06 5.31 13.58
CA PRO A 131 -11.61 5.33 13.52
C PRO A 131 -11.17 6.69 14.03
N LYS A 132 -10.61 6.73 15.25
CA LYS A 132 -9.97 7.93 15.81
C LYS A 132 -8.77 8.26 14.91
N TYR A 133 -9.02 9.02 13.86
CA TYR A 133 -7.97 9.62 13.05
C TYR A 133 -7.38 10.77 13.86
N ASN A 134 -6.30 10.46 14.57
CA ASN A 134 -5.42 11.49 15.11
C ASN A 134 -4.77 12.20 13.92
N GLY A 135 -5.32 13.38 13.62
CA GLY A 135 -5.02 14.21 12.45
C GLY A 135 -3.56 14.15 12.04
N THR A 136 -3.33 13.81 10.77
CA THR A 136 -2.14 14.20 10.00
C THR A 136 -0.81 14.06 10.73
N GLN A 137 -0.60 13.02 11.53
CA GLN A 137 0.74 12.45 11.60
C GLN A 137 0.94 11.77 10.25
N ILE A 138 1.28 12.59 9.24
CA ILE A 138 2.22 12.17 8.21
C ILE A 138 3.27 11.43 9.01
N ALA A 139 3.33 10.10 8.84
CA ALA A 139 4.19 9.26 9.63
C ALA A 139 5.60 9.64 9.22
N TRP A 140 6.15 10.67 9.87
CA TRP A 140 7.47 11.21 9.63
C TRP A 140 8.48 10.08 9.78
N ASP A 141 8.20 9.09 10.63
CA ASP A 141 8.95 7.83 10.71
C ASP A 141 9.01 7.08 9.36
N ARG A 142 7.89 6.98 8.62
CA ARG A 142 7.85 6.33 7.30
C ARG A 142 8.56 7.18 6.25
N VAL A 143 8.41 8.51 6.32
CA VAL A 143 9.09 9.45 5.42
C VAL A 143 10.60 9.45 5.67
N LEU A 144 11.04 9.40 6.92
CA LEU A 144 12.45 9.33 7.32
C LEU A 144 13.07 7.98 6.94
N ILE A 145 12.32 6.88 7.03
CA ILE A 145 12.78 5.57 6.52
C ILE A 145 12.93 5.61 4.99
N LEU A 146 12.00 6.24 4.26
CA LEU A 146 12.10 6.37 2.80
C LEU A 146 13.24 7.30 2.37
N ILE A 147 13.32 8.50 2.96
CA ILE A 147 14.39 9.46 2.69
C ILE A 147 15.74 8.86 3.12
N GLY A 148 15.81 8.25 4.31
CA GLY A 148 17.00 7.58 4.81
C GLY A 148 17.44 6.42 3.93
N GLY A 149 16.50 5.61 3.42
CA GLY A 149 16.79 4.54 2.46
C GLY A 149 17.31 5.07 1.11
N ILE A 150 16.69 6.12 0.58
CA ILE A 150 17.14 6.77 -0.67
C ILE A 150 18.54 7.38 -0.49
N VAL A 151 18.78 8.08 0.61
CA VAL A 151 20.08 8.69 0.94
C VAL A 151 21.15 7.62 1.17
N ALA A 152 20.86 6.55 1.92
CA ALA A 152 21.80 5.46 2.15
C ALA A 152 22.18 4.73 0.86
N VAL A 153 21.21 4.45 -0.02
CA VAL A 153 21.49 3.83 -1.32
C VAL A 153 22.30 4.77 -2.21
N ALA A 154 21.99 6.07 -2.24
CA ALA A 154 22.78 7.04 -2.99
C ALA A 154 24.24 7.13 -2.48
N LEU A 155 24.44 7.11 -1.16
CA LEU A 155 25.77 7.12 -0.54
C LEU A 155 26.55 5.84 -0.81
N LEU A 156 25.90 4.68 -0.74
CA LEU A 156 26.53 3.39 -1.06
C LEU A 156 26.91 3.28 -2.54
N PHE A 157 26.05 3.77 -3.43
CA PHE A 157 26.34 3.77 -4.86
C PHE A 157 27.48 4.74 -5.20
N GLY A 158 27.54 5.90 -4.55
CA GLY A 158 28.67 6.83 -4.65
C GLY A 158 29.97 6.19 -4.16
N ALA A 159 29.94 5.55 -2.98
CA ALA A 159 31.11 4.88 -2.39
C ALA A 159 31.58 3.62 -3.15
N MET A 160 30.74 3.03 -4.02
CA MET A 160 31.11 1.92 -4.89
C MET A 160 31.73 2.38 -6.23
N HIS A 161 31.61 3.67 -6.55
CA HIS A 161 32.09 4.26 -7.80
C HIS A 161 33.36 5.12 -7.62
N ASP A 162 33.85 5.24 -6.38
CA ASP A 162 35.19 5.71 -6.02
C ASP A 162 36.19 4.53 -6.03
#